data_AF-B7BHD4-F1
#
_entry.id   AF-B7BHD4-F1
#
_cell.length_a   1.000
_cell.length_b   1.000
_cell.length_c   1.000
_cell.angle_alpha   90.00
_cell.angle_beta   90.00
_cell.angle_gamma   90.00
#
_symmetry.space_group_name_H-M   'P 1'
#
loop_
_entity.id
_entity.type
_entity.pdbx_description
1 polymer ?
#
loop_
_entity_poly.entity_id
_entity_poly.type
_entity_poly.pdbx_seq_one_letter_code
_entity_poly.pdbx_strand_id
1 'polypeptide(L)'
;PLIFPKFSVLDPEVTYSLPARQVANGVVDSFIHVVEQYLTYPVNAKVQDAFSEGLMRVIHEEGLKVLDHPNDYDIRANLMWAATNALNVWIGQGVPQDWSSHRMGYSLTAQFGLDHAQTLAILLPGVMTYMFKEKQAKLARMGEVVFGITDGTEEERARKTIAACEDFFRRMGLKTRLGECGITEKDLDAL
;
A
#
# COMPACT_ATOMS: atom_id res chain seq x y z
N PRO A 1 -21.47 10.20 7.48
CA PRO A 1 -21.11 11.39 8.31
C PRO A 1 -21.48 11.27 9.80
N LEU A 2 -22.61 10.64 10.15
CA LEU A 2 -23.12 10.62 11.54
C LEU A 2 -22.30 9.78 12.54
N ILE A 3 -21.49 8.83 12.04
CA ILE A 3 -20.65 7.94 12.88
C ILE A 3 -19.16 8.32 12.85
N PHE A 4 -18.78 9.44 12.23
CA PHE A 4 -17.41 9.93 12.35
C PHE A 4 -17.16 10.36 13.80
N PRO A 5 -16.03 9.96 14.41
CA PRO A 5 -15.69 10.39 15.76
C PRO A 5 -15.58 11.92 15.81
N LYS A 6 -15.98 12.53 16.93
CA LYS A 6 -15.86 13.98 17.13
C LYS A 6 -14.42 14.44 17.30
N PHE A 7 -13.57 13.56 17.84
CA PHE A 7 -12.14 13.73 17.96
C PHE A 7 -11.47 12.35 18.00
N SER A 8 -10.17 12.30 17.73
CA SER A 8 -9.35 11.10 17.89
C SER A 8 -8.00 11.52 18.47
N VAL A 9 -7.58 10.84 19.53
CA VAL A 9 -6.26 11.05 20.15
C VAL A 9 -5.32 10.02 19.57
N LEU A 10 -4.23 10.50 18.97
CA LEU A 10 -3.24 9.69 18.28
C LEU A 10 -1.91 9.89 19.01
N ASP A 11 -1.52 8.90 19.81
CA ASP A 11 -0.27 8.87 20.57
C ASP A 11 0.68 7.81 19.96
N PRO A 12 1.81 8.20 19.33
CA PRO A 12 2.73 7.25 18.73
C PRO A 12 3.33 6.25 19.73
N GLU A 13 3.51 6.63 21.00
CA GLU A 13 4.18 5.79 22.00
C GLU A 13 3.37 4.54 22.34
N VAL A 14 2.03 4.62 22.34
CA VAL A 14 1.19 3.44 22.61
C VAL A 14 1.39 2.35 21.57
N THR A 15 1.90 2.70 20.39
CA THR A 15 2.14 1.77 19.30
C THR A 15 3.44 0.97 19.45
N TYR A 16 4.33 1.32 20.38
CA TYR A 16 5.58 0.59 20.65
C TYR A 16 5.35 -0.86 21.08
N SER A 17 4.20 -1.14 21.71
CA SER A 17 3.83 -2.48 22.16
C SER A 17 3.27 -3.39 21.05
N LEU A 18 3.08 -2.88 19.83
CA LEU A 18 2.58 -3.67 18.71
C LEU A 18 3.61 -4.73 18.28
N PRO A 19 3.20 -5.99 18.06
CA PRO A 19 4.07 -6.99 17.43
C PRO A 19 4.53 -6.53 16.05
N ALA A 20 5.76 -6.89 15.67
CA ALA A 20 6.33 -6.53 14.36
C ALA A 20 5.41 -6.87 13.18
N ARG A 21 4.71 -8.02 13.24
CA ARG A 21 3.70 -8.43 12.26
C ARG A 21 2.59 -7.37 12.07
N GLN A 22 2.08 -6.80 13.16
CA GLN A 22 1.02 -5.79 13.08
C GLN A 22 1.54 -4.45 12.58
N VAL A 23 2.77 -4.07 12.95
CA VAL A 23 3.43 -2.88 12.40
C VAL A 23 3.59 -3.01 10.90
N ALA A 24 4.15 -4.14 10.43
CA ALA A 24 4.31 -4.42 9.02
C ALA A 24 2.98 -4.41 8.24
N ASN A 25 1.95 -5.04 8.79
CA ASN A 25 0.61 -5.01 8.21
C ASN A 25 0.08 -3.58 8.07
N GLY A 26 0.20 -2.75 9.13
CA GLY A 26 -0.28 -1.37 9.10
C GLY A 26 0.45 -0.50 8.09
N VAL A 27 1.77 -0.67 7.95
CA VAL A 27 2.59 0.01 6.95
C VAL A 27 2.15 -0.37 5.53
N VAL A 28 2.03 -1.67 5.24
CA VAL A 28 1.65 -2.13 3.90
C VAL A 28 0.21 -1.74 3.56
N ASP A 29 -0.72 -1.90 4.49
CA ASP A 29 -2.12 -1.49 4.29
C ASP A 29 -2.23 0.01 3.97
N SER A 30 -1.54 0.85 4.76
CA SER A 30 -1.49 2.30 4.52
C SER A 30 -0.91 2.66 3.16
N PHE A 31 0.18 1.99 2.75
CA PHE A 31 0.77 2.19 1.43
C PHE A 31 -0.24 1.85 0.32
N ILE A 32 -0.93 0.71 0.44
CA ILE A 32 -1.88 0.23 -0.57
C ILE A 32 -3.12 1.13 -0.63
N HIS A 33 -3.59 1.66 0.50
CA HIS A 33 -4.66 2.66 0.53
C HIS A 33 -4.32 3.91 -0.29
N VAL A 34 -3.07 4.40 -0.22
CA VAL A 34 -2.63 5.51 -1.07
C VAL A 34 -2.58 5.07 -2.54
N VAL A 35 -2.00 3.89 -2.82
CA VAL A 35 -1.89 3.35 -4.18
C VAL A 35 -3.26 3.21 -4.84
N GLU A 36 -4.29 2.75 -4.16
CA GLU A 36 -5.61 2.57 -4.81
C GLU A 36 -6.37 3.86 -5.10
N GLN A 37 -5.97 4.98 -4.47
CA GLN A 37 -6.50 6.32 -4.77
C GLN A 37 -5.63 7.09 -5.78
N TYR A 38 -4.38 6.67 -5.98
CA TYR A 38 -3.42 7.30 -6.87
C TYR A 38 -3.27 6.54 -8.21
N LEU A 39 -3.07 5.22 -8.16
CA LEU A 39 -2.71 4.37 -9.28
C LEU A 39 -3.94 3.93 -10.08
N THR A 40 -4.66 4.92 -10.62
CA THR A 40 -5.79 4.72 -11.53
C THR A 40 -5.38 5.09 -12.95
N TYR A 41 -5.73 6.29 -13.41
CA TYR A 41 -5.30 6.85 -14.68
C TYR A 41 -5.04 8.35 -14.53
N PRO A 42 -4.22 8.97 -15.40
CA PRO A 42 -3.91 10.39 -15.29
C PRO A 42 -5.15 11.28 -15.43
N VAL A 43 -5.40 12.13 -14.43
CA VAL A 43 -6.48 13.14 -14.44
C VAL A 43 -5.97 14.57 -14.20
N ASN A 44 -4.66 14.78 -14.24
CA ASN A 44 -3.99 16.07 -14.00
C ASN A 44 -4.32 16.70 -12.62
N ALA A 45 -4.58 15.87 -11.62
CA ALA A 45 -4.88 16.28 -10.24
C ALA A 45 -3.58 16.47 -9.43
N LYS A 46 -2.79 17.51 -9.76
CA LYS A 46 -1.44 17.71 -9.23
C LYS A 46 -1.36 17.76 -7.70
N VAL A 47 -2.37 18.30 -7.02
CA VAL A 47 -2.40 18.39 -5.55
C VAL A 47 -2.53 17.00 -4.93
N GLN A 48 -3.50 16.21 -5.42
CA GLN A 48 -3.73 14.84 -4.99
C GLN A 48 -2.53 13.94 -5.30
N ASP A 49 -1.95 14.10 -6.49
CA ASP A 49 -0.76 13.36 -6.90
C ASP A 49 0.44 13.67 -6.00
N ALA A 50 0.77 14.94 -5.80
CA ALA A 50 1.89 15.34 -4.95
C ALA A 50 1.71 14.89 -3.48
N PHE A 51 0.48 14.95 -2.96
CA PHE A 51 0.19 14.50 -1.61
C PHE A 51 0.33 12.98 -1.50
N SER A 52 -0.24 12.23 -2.44
CA SER A 52 -0.15 10.76 -2.48
C SER A 52 1.30 10.29 -2.63
N GLU A 53 2.06 10.93 -3.53
CA GLU A 53 3.49 10.68 -3.75
C GLU A 53 4.30 10.90 -2.46
N GLY A 54 4.04 12.00 -1.74
CA GLY A 54 4.67 12.29 -0.46
C GLY A 54 4.35 11.25 0.61
N LEU A 55 3.09 10.82 0.72
CA LEU A 55 2.67 9.79 1.67
C LEU A 55 3.32 8.43 1.36
N MET A 56 3.29 7.98 0.10
CA MET A 56 3.92 6.71 -0.30
C MET A 56 5.42 6.70 0.01
N ARG A 57 6.13 7.80 -0.26
CA ARG A 57 7.56 7.93 0.05
C ARG A 57 7.82 7.85 1.57
N VAL A 58 7.06 8.61 2.37
CA VAL A 58 7.21 8.58 3.84
C VAL A 58 6.89 7.18 4.39
N ILE A 59 5.81 6.55 3.95
CA ILE A 59 5.43 5.20 4.39
C ILE A 59 6.49 4.17 4.02
N HIS A 60 7.05 4.26 2.81
CA HIS A 60 8.12 3.37 2.36
C HIS A 60 9.41 3.57 3.18
N GLU A 61 9.88 4.80 3.33
CA GLU A 61 11.13 5.13 4.03
C GLU A 61 11.04 4.80 5.53
N GLU A 62 10.02 5.31 6.22
CA GLU A 62 9.85 5.10 7.66
C GLU A 62 9.41 3.66 7.98
N GLY A 63 8.67 3.03 7.06
CA GLY A 63 8.24 1.63 7.17
C GLY A 63 9.42 0.66 7.16
N LEU A 64 10.48 0.95 6.39
CA LEU A 64 11.70 0.16 6.44
C LEU A 64 12.49 0.41 7.72
N LYS A 65 12.59 1.67 8.18
CA LYS A 65 13.32 2.03 9.41
C LYS A 65 12.69 1.45 10.68
N VAL A 66 11.36 1.36 10.75
CA VAL A 66 10.67 0.87 11.96
C VAL A 66 10.95 -0.61 12.25
N LEU A 67 11.40 -1.39 11.25
CA LEU A 67 11.79 -2.78 11.44
C LEU A 67 13.02 -2.90 12.36
N ASP A 68 13.97 -1.98 12.21
CA ASP A 68 15.20 -1.95 13.00
C ASP A 68 15.07 -1.08 14.26
N HIS A 69 14.18 -0.09 14.22
CA HIS A 69 13.98 0.91 15.28
C HIS A 69 12.50 1.00 15.71
N PRO A 70 11.93 -0.07 16.30
CA PRO A 70 10.47 -0.18 16.51
C PRO A 70 9.89 0.81 17.53
N ASN A 71 10.74 1.36 18.42
CA ASN A 71 10.35 2.26 19.51
C ASN A 71 10.89 3.69 19.31
N ASP A 72 11.35 4.04 18.11
CA ASP A 72 11.75 5.41 17.80
C ASP A 72 10.50 6.29 17.64
N TYR A 73 10.42 7.38 18.42
CA TYR A 73 9.24 8.25 18.41
C TYR A 73 8.96 8.88 17.05
N ASP A 74 9.98 9.42 16.39
CA ASP A 74 9.80 10.17 15.15
C ASP A 74 9.35 9.23 14.02
N ILE A 75 9.93 8.03 13.94
CA ILE A 75 9.51 7.01 12.98
C ILE A 75 8.04 6.62 13.20
N ARG A 76 7.64 6.36 14.45
CA ARG A 76 6.26 5.96 14.78
C ARG A 76 5.26 7.10 14.56
N ALA A 77 5.64 8.33 14.87
CA ALA A 77 4.82 9.51 14.63
C ALA A 77 4.59 9.75 13.13
N ASN A 78 5.65 9.66 12.33
CA ASN A 78 5.56 9.80 10.88
C ASN A 78 4.66 8.72 10.26
N LEU A 79 4.84 7.45 10.64
CA LEU A 79 4.00 6.35 10.16
C LEU A 79 2.54 6.51 10.57
N MET A 80 2.27 6.83 11.83
CA MET A 80 0.91 7.05 12.33
C MET A 80 0.21 8.19 11.59
N TRP A 81 0.91 9.30 11.35
CA TRP A 81 0.35 10.44 10.66
C TRP A 81 0.17 10.18 9.15
N ALA A 82 1.12 9.48 8.52
CA ALA A 82 1.00 9.10 7.12
C ALA A 82 -0.17 8.11 6.90
N ALA A 83 -0.32 7.11 7.77
CA ALA A 83 -1.44 6.17 7.76
C ALA A 83 -2.80 6.88 7.92
N THR A 84 -2.87 7.87 8.82
CA THR A 84 -4.06 8.71 8.97
C THR A 84 -4.41 9.43 7.67
N ASN A 85 -3.40 10.00 6.99
CA ASN A 85 -3.60 10.72 5.74
C ASN A 85 -3.81 9.84 4.51
N ALA A 86 -3.45 8.55 4.58
CA ALA A 86 -3.79 7.57 3.54
C ALA A 86 -5.30 7.33 3.41
N LEU A 87 -6.06 7.61 4.48
CA LEU A 87 -7.48 7.24 4.61
C LEU A 87 -8.39 8.38 5.10
N ASN A 88 -7.90 9.61 5.19
CA ASN A 88 -8.68 10.77 5.66
C ASN A 88 -9.40 11.54 4.53
N VAL A 89 -9.68 10.85 3.42
CA VAL A 89 -10.47 11.36 2.28
C VAL A 89 -9.72 12.33 1.35
N TRP A 90 -8.73 13.10 1.81
CA TRP A 90 -8.10 14.19 1.04
C TRP A 90 -7.50 13.76 -0.29
N ILE A 91 -6.70 12.71 -0.30
CA ILE A 91 -6.00 12.26 -1.51
C ILE A 91 -6.95 11.68 -2.57
N GLY A 92 -8.13 11.19 -2.14
CA GLY A 92 -9.15 10.63 -3.00
C GLY A 92 -10.20 11.63 -3.50
N GLN A 93 -10.16 12.91 -3.08
CA GLN A 93 -11.16 13.91 -3.49
C GLN A 93 -11.00 14.29 -4.95
N GLY A 94 -12.05 14.08 -5.75
CA GLY A 94 -12.10 14.51 -7.16
C GLY A 94 -11.22 13.69 -8.10
N VAL A 95 -10.74 12.52 -7.66
CA VAL A 95 -9.93 11.59 -8.47
C VAL A 95 -10.58 10.21 -8.56
N PRO A 96 -10.32 9.44 -9.62
CA PRO A 96 -10.77 8.05 -9.71
C PRO A 96 -10.07 7.18 -8.67
N GLN A 97 -10.76 6.16 -8.18
CA GLN A 97 -10.24 5.21 -7.20
C GLN A 97 -10.50 3.77 -7.67
N ASP A 98 -9.60 2.85 -7.31
CA ASP A 98 -9.62 1.46 -7.77
C ASP A 98 -10.39 0.54 -6.81
N TRP A 99 -9.81 0.27 -5.64
CA TRP A 99 -10.32 -0.66 -4.62
C TRP A 99 -10.41 -2.13 -5.04
N SER A 100 -9.93 -2.53 -6.22
CA SER A 100 -10.01 -3.93 -6.65
C SER A 100 -9.22 -4.87 -5.75
N SER A 101 -8.03 -4.47 -5.29
CA SER A 101 -7.17 -5.32 -4.45
C SER A 101 -7.83 -5.52 -3.09
N HIS A 102 -8.39 -4.45 -2.51
CA HIS A 102 -9.18 -4.53 -1.28
C HIS A 102 -10.39 -5.45 -1.41
N ARG A 103 -11.18 -5.28 -2.48
CA ARG A 103 -12.40 -6.08 -2.68
C ARG A 103 -12.11 -7.56 -2.87
N MET A 104 -11.09 -7.90 -3.64
CA MET A 104 -10.64 -9.30 -3.79
C MET A 104 -9.98 -9.82 -2.50
N GLY A 105 -9.29 -8.96 -1.74
CA GLY A 105 -8.63 -9.35 -0.50
C GLY A 105 -9.60 -9.83 0.57
N TYR A 106 -10.83 -9.31 0.58
CA TYR A 106 -11.85 -9.74 1.54
C TYR A 106 -12.20 -11.22 1.45
N SER A 107 -12.29 -11.80 0.24
CA SER A 107 -12.60 -13.22 0.10
C SER A 107 -11.45 -14.10 0.60
N LEU A 108 -10.20 -13.69 0.36
CA LEU A 108 -9.02 -14.38 0.90
C LEU A 108 -8.99 -14.36 2.44
N THR A 109 -9.30 -13.23 3.06
CA THR A 109 -9.41 -13.13 4.53
C THR A 109 -10.54 -14.02 5.05
N ALA A 110 -11.72 -13.95 4.43
CA ALA A 110 -12.90 -14.68 4.87
C ALA A 110 -12.74 -16.20 4.77
N GLN A 111 -12.06 -16.69 3.74
CA GLN A 111 -11.93 -18.13 3.49
C GLN A 111 -10.69 -18.76 4.12
N PHE A 112 -9.57 -18.05 4.13
CA PHE A 112 -8.28 -18.61 4.54
C PHE A 112 -7.73 -18.00 5.82
N GLY A 113 -8.43 -17.04 6.43
CA GLY A 113 -8.02 -16.42 7.69
C GLY A 113 -6.71 -15.62 7.59
N LEU A 114 -6.34 -15.20 6.39
CA LEU A 114 -5.17 -14.35 6.16
C LEU A 114 -5.42 -12.96 6.76
N ASP A 115 -4.35 -12.33 7.25
CA ASP A 115 -4.42 -10.92 7.65
C ASP A 115 -4.81 -10.05 6.45
N HIS A 116 -5.54 -8.96 6.72
CA HIS A 116 -5.94 -8.00 5.69
C HIS A 116 -4.76 -7.54 4.81
N ALA A 117 -3.70 -6.99 5.38
CA ALA A 117 -2.53 -6.55 4.61
C ALA A 117 -1.84 -7.70 3.84
N GLN A 118 -1.88 -8.93 4.36
CA GLN A 118 -1.32 -10.10 3.69
C GLN A 118 -2.09 -10.44 2.41
N THR A 119 -3.42 -10.26 2.38
CA THR A 119 -4.19 -10.47 1.14
C THR A 119 -3.88 -9.39 0.12
N LEU A 120 -3.76 -8.13 0.56
CA LEU A 120 -3.42 -7.01 -0.32
C LEU A 120 -2.01 -7.15 -0.93
N ALA A 121 -1.02 -7.56 -0.14
CA ALA A 121 0.35 -7.79 -0.60
C ALA A 121 0.45 -8.88 -1.68
N ILE A 122 -0.46 -9.87 -1.65
CA ILE A 122 -0.57 -10.91 -2.68
C ILE A 122 -1.24 -10.35 -3.94
N LEU A 123 -2.33 -9.60 -3.78
CA LEU A 123 -3.19 -9.21 -4.90
C LEU A 123 -2.69 -8.01 -5.69
N LEU A 124 -2.16 -6.99 -5.01
CA LEU A 124 -1.85 -5.71 -5.65
C LEU A 124 -0.84 -5.85 -6.81
N PRO A 125 0.28 -6.61 -6.71
CA PRO A 125 1.18 -6.82 -7.85
C PRO A 125 0.49 -7.50 -9.04
N GLY A 126 -0.43 -8.43 -8.76
CA GLY A 126 -1.25 -9.09 -9.78
C GLY A 126 -2.20 -8.11 -10.48
N VAL A 127 -2.88 -7.26 -9.72
CA VAL A 127 -3.73 -6.17 -10.25
C VAL A 127 -2.93 -5.21 -11.13
N MET A 128 -1.77 -4.76 -10.65
CA MET A 128 -0.89 -3.87 -11.43
C MET A 128 -0.44 -4.52 -12.75
N THR A 129 -0.18 -5.82 -12.72
CA THR A 129 0.24 -6.57 -13.91
C THR A 129 -0.92 -6.77 -14.89
N TYR A 130 -2.11 -7.10 -14.39
CA TYR A 130 -3.31 -7.30 -15.20
C TYR A 130 -3.78 -5.99 -15.86
N MET A 131 -3.76 -4.89 -15.10
CA MET A 131 -4.17 -3.55 -15.54
C MET A 131 -2.98 -2.69 -16.03
N PHE A 132 -1.90 -3.33 -16.49
CA PHE A 132 -0.64 -2.64 -16.75
C PHE A 132 -0.80 -1.51 -17.77
N LYS A 133 -1.54 -1.77 -18.86
CA LYS A 133 -1.70 -0.83 -19.96
C LYS A 133 -2.40 0.46 -19.51
N GLU A 134 -3.42 0.34 -18.67
CA GLU A 134 -4.22 1.45 -18.17
C GLU A 134 -3.46 2.25 -17.10
N LYS A 135 -2.62 1.58 -16.31
CA LYS A 135 -1.89 2.17 -15.18
C LYS A 135 -0.46 2.62 -15.51
N GLN A 136 0.06 2.31 -16.70
CA GLN A 136 1.48 2.44 -17.07
C GLN A 136 2.08 3.81 -16.72
N ALA A 137 1.44 4.90 -17.13
CA ALA A 137 1.95 6.25 -16.89
C ALA A 137 2.07 6.58 -15.39
N LYS A 138 1.08 6.17 -14.58
CA LYS A 138 1.08 6.38 -13.12
C LYS A 138 2.06 5.44 -12.42
N LEU A 139 2.27 4.23 -12.93
CA LEU A 139 3.29 3.28 -12.46
C LEU A 139 4.71 3.82 -12.69
N ALA A 140 4.99 4.35 -13.88
CA ALA A 140 6.29 4.95 -14.17
C ALA A 140 6.57 6.15 -13.27
N ARG A 141 5.57 7.04 -13.08
CA ARG A 141 5.68 8.19 -12.17
C ARG A 141 5.89 7.78 -10.71
N MET A 142 5.15 6.78 -10.24
CA MET A 142 5.32 6.25 -8.88
C MET A 142 6.72 5.66 -8.69
N GLY A 143 7.23 4.92 -9.68
CA GLY A 143 8.59 4.39 -9.71
C GLY A 143 9.65 5.47 -9.51
N GLU A 144 9.53 6.55 -10.26
CA GLU A 144 10.44 7.69 -10.18
C GLU A 144 10.40 8.35 -8.79
N VAL A 145 9.21 8.66 -8.27
CA VAL A 145 9.08 9.50 -7.07
C VAL A 145 9.27 8.73 -5.76
N VAL A 146 8.77 7.50 -5.70
CA VAL A 146 8.76 6.69 -4.48
C VAL A 146 10.01 5.83 -4.39
N PHE A 147 10.49 5.31 -5.54
CA PHE A 147 11.57 4.31 -5.59
C PHE A 147 12.83 4.78 -6.34
N GLY A 148 12.84 6.01 -6.87
CA GLY A 148 14.01 6.55 -7.59
C GLY A 148 14.29 5.90 -8.95
N ILE A 149 13.30 5.26 -9.57
CA ILE A 149 13.45 4.51 -10.82
C ILE A 149 13.39 5.49 -12.02
N THR A 150 14.55 5.98 -12.46
CA THR A 150 14.65 6.94 -13.57
C THR A 150 15.15 6.34 -14.89
N ASP A 151 15.78 5.16 -14.85
CA ASP A 151 16.46 4.59 -16.02
C ASP A 151 15.57 3.65 -16.83
N GLY A 152 15.57 3.86 -18.15
CA GLY A 152 14.86 3.05 -19.15
C GLY A 152 13.66 3.75 -19.76
N THR A 153 12.96 3.04 -20.64
CA THR A 153 11.69 3.50 -21.23
C THR A 153 10.59 3.60 -20.17
N GLU A 154 9.49 4.29 -20.48
CA GLU A 154 8.34 4.36 -19.55
C GLU A 154 7.81 2.97 -19.17
N GLU A 155 7.69 2.07 -20.14
CA GLU A 155 7.25 0.69 -19.91
C GLU A 155 8.22 -0.06 -18.98
N GLU A 156 9.53 0.03 -19.24
CA GLU A 156 10.55 -0.61 -18.40
C GLU A 156 10.50 -0.08 -16.97
N ARG A 157 10.39 1.24 -16.79
CA ARG A 157 10.27 1.86 -15.47
C ARG A 157 8.99 1.40 -14.76
N ALA A 158 7.85 1.38 -15.44
CA ALA A 158 6.59 0.89 -14.89
C ALA A 158 6.67 -0.58 -14.42
N ARG A 159 7.33 -1.45 -15.20
CA ARG A 159 7.55 -2.86 -14.80
C ARG A 159 8.47 -2.97 -13.59
N LYS A 160 9.57 -2.19 -13.55
CA LYS A 160 10.46 -2.11 -12.38
C LYS A 160 9.71 -1.63 -11.14
N THR A 161 8.76 -0.71 -11.27
CA THR A 161 7.92 -0.24 -10.16
C THR A 161 7.10 -1.38 -9.54
N ILE A 162 6.50 -2.26 -10.35
CA ILE A 162 5.73 -3.42 -9.83
C ILE A 162 6.64 -4.32 -9.00
N ALA A 163 7.83 -4.62 -9.51
CA ALA A 163 8.82 -5.42 -8.78
C ALA A 163 9.29 -4.73 -7.49
N ALA A 164 9.49 -3.41 -7.50
CA ALA A 164 9.88 -2.64 -6.31
C ALA A 164 8.79 -2.63 -5.23
N CYS A 165 7.50 -2.52 -5.62
CA CYS A 165 6.39 -2.67 -4.68
C CYS A 165 6.37 -4.07 -4.06
N GLU A 166 6.57 -5.12 -4.87
CA GLU A 166 6.62 -6.49 -4.35
C GLU A 166 7.81 -6.70 -3.39
N ASP A 167 9.00 -6.20 -3.75
CA ASP A 167 10.19 -6.25 -2.89
C ASP A 167 9.94 -5.53 -1.56
N PHE A 168 9.33 -4.35 -1.60
CA PHE A 168 8.94 -3.63 -0.38
C PHE A 168 8.06 -4.48 0.54
N PHE A 169 7.00 -5.11 0.01
CA PHE A 169 6.12 -5.96 0.81
C PHE A 169 6.86 -7.18 1.39
N ARG A 170 7.75 -7.79 0.60
CA ARG A 170 8.59 -8.91 1.05
C ARG A 170 9.56 -8.48 2.14
N ARG A 171 10.16 -7.30 2.04
CA ARG A 171 11.05 -6.72 3.07
C ARG A 171 10.30 -6.41 4.36
N MET A 172 9.03 -6.04 4.27
CA MET A 172 8.13 -5.93 5.44
C MET A 172 7.73 -7.30 6.04
N GLY A 173 8.16 -8.41 5.43
CA GLY A 173 7.92 -9.77 5.92
C GLY A 173 6.60 -10.38 5.44
N LEU A 174 5.91 -9.76 4.48
CA LEU A 174 4.67 -10.29 3.92
C LEU A 174 4.96 -11.19 2.70
N LYS A 175 4.19 -12.26 2.57
CA LYS A 175 4.17 -13.10 1.35
C LYS A 175 3.47 -12.35 0.22
N THR A 176 3.79 -12.65 -1.03
CA THR A 176 3.21 -11.94 -2.19
C THR A 176 2.67 -12.89 -3.26
N ARG A 177 2.57 -14.19 -2.93
CA ARG A 177 1.97 -15.22 -3.79
C ARG A 177 1.02 -16.09 -2.98
N LEU A 178 -0.10 -16.48 -3.60
CA LEU A 178 -1.08 -17.41 -3.01
C LEU A 178 -0.43 -18.73 -2.55
N GLY A 179 0.45 -19.30 -3.38
CA GLY A 179 1.15 -20.55 -3.07
C GLY A 179 2.05 -20.48 -1.82
N GLU A 180 2.59 -19.31 -1.49
CA GLU A 180 3.37 -19.13 -0.24
C GLU A 180 2.48 -19.24 1.00
N CYS A 181 1.19 -19.00 0.86
CA CYS A 181 0.16 -19.15 1.89
C CYS A 181 -0.51 -20.53 1.87
N GLY A 182 -0.04 -21.47 1.04
CA GLY A 182 -0.62 -22.79 0.90
C GLY A 182 -1.93 -22.83 0.11
N ILE A 183 -2.29 -21.74 -0.59
CA ILE A 183 -3.47 -21.67 -1.45
C ILE A 183 -3.07 -22.14 -2.86
N THR A 184 -3.85 -23.06 -3.41
CA THR A 184 -3.60 -23.73 -4.69
C THR A 184 -4.67 -23.39 -5.72
N GLU A 185 -4.47 -23.80 -6.98
CA GLU A 185 -5.46 -23.58 -8.05
C GLU A 185 -6.83 -24.19 -7.74
N LYS A 186 -6.89 -25.29 -6.99
CA LYS A 186 -8.14 -25.96 -6.61
C LYS A 186 -9.00 -25.12 -5.66
N ASP A 187 -8.37 -24.20 -4.94
CA ASP A 187 -9.03 -23.35 -3.96
C ASP A 187 -9.63 -22.09 -4.64
N LEU A 188 -9.31 -21.84 -5.92
CA LEU A 188 -9.73 -20.63 -6.64
C LEU A 188 -11.23 -20.62 -6.96
N ASP A 189 -11.85 -21.77 -7.21
CA ASP A 189 -13.29 -21.86 -7.49
C ASP A 189 -14.16 -21.43 -6.30
N ALA A 190 -13.58 -21.39 -5.10
CA ALA A 190 -14.26 -20.94 -3.90
C ALA A 190 -14.22 -19.41 -3.73
N LEU A 191 -13.28 -18.70 -4.38
CA LEU A 191 -13.02 -17.26 -4.25
C LEU A 191 -13.95 -16.36 -5.08
#